data_AF-K2RUY7-F1
#
_entry.id   AF-K2RUY7-F1
#
_cell.length_a   1.000
_cell.length_b   1.000
_cell.length_c   1.000
_cell.angle_alpha   90.00
_cell.angle_beta   90.00
_cell.angle_gamma   90.00
#
_symmetry.space_group_name_H-M   'P 1'
#
loop_
_entity.id
_entity.type
_entity.pdbx_description
1 polymer ?
#
loop_
_entity_poly.entity_id
_entity_poly.type
_entity_poly.pdbx_seq_one_letter_code
_entity_poly.pdbx_strand_id
1 'polypeptide(L)'
;MNAKPTKATQELSLPAAQAVSGHRRNAIHAISASTRNFNLRDGANERIALVGSTIAPPALTHGSSDDYYNRIKALFQGGHEENPVTSIIALMMLYWRGKPSPSVVSIDAVWWWTGVAIRLAQQIGLHRELKPGQALRPGETPGLRRRIWWTLYGRPCIIDPNDCDIAEPTTADFPSPVDAPRAEIFVRWVQLCGIIGRLGKHLSKSAEAASTPPQSLAAELSAWVHSLPAHLQLPIADELTLKFDRNVHQLHLPYLTAVMLLHLERSSAQPSPLPQARAAAVLASACVARVFEDLLARGRVRFLQGMAGWYAAIALLALLHARRVGGERLRAAADAHIRILRLALRELARLWSSARQLDEAFAKMIGADDEAGGSAAQGVGAQTHGLDDMEAEIGFDLMGFFPYVTSKTSPLVRIMLGADPITLFAATKWPEDLMAQMQEFFGPLEEADFSGSSGAVGARF
;
A
#
# COMPACT_ATOMS: atom_id res chain seq x y z
N MET A 1 -74.12 -24.74 -1.18
CA MET A 1 -74.20 -23.27 -1.37
C MET A 1 -73.13 -22.67 -0.47
N ASN A 2 -71.99 -22.20 -0.96
CA ASN A 2 -71.84 -21.00 -1.78
C ASN A 2 -70.68 -21.17 -2.78
N ALA A 3 -70.97 -20.94 -4.05
CA ALA A 3 -70.00 -20.66 -5.09
C ALA A 3 -70.08 -19.16 -5.41
N LYS A 4 -68.93 -18.50 -5.54
CA LYS A 4 -68.78 -17.23 -6.24
C LYS A 4 -67.38 -17.13 -6.88
N PRO A 5 -67.26 -16.35 -7.97
CA PRO A 5 -66.61 -16.82 -9.20
C PRO A 5 -65.49 -15.89 -9.72
N THR A 6 -64.92 -16.37 -10.82
CA THR A 6 -64.03 -15.84 -11.86
C THR A 6 -63.94 -14.33 -12.17
N LYS A 7 -62.66 -13.91 -12.25
CA LYS A 7 -61.87 -13.29 -13.36
C LYS A 7 -62.27 -11.97 -14.06
N ALA A 8 -61.19 -11.18 -14.25
CA ALA A 8 -60.79 -10.31 -15.38
C ALA A 8 -60.96 -8.79 -15.15
N THR A 9 -60.04 -7.85 -15.46
CA THR A 9 -58.61 -7.79 -15.88
C THR A 9 -58.22 -6.28 -15.91
N GLN A 10 -57.02 -5.89 -15.44
CA GLN A 10 -56.15 -4.80 -15.99
C GLN A 10 -54.93 -4.64 -15.05
N GLU A 11 -53.79 -5.25 -15.34
CA GLU A 11 -52.66 -4.69 -16.12
C GLU A 11 -52.12 -3.33 -15.63
N LEU A 12 -51.04 -3.38 -14.84
CA LEU A 12 -49.95 -2.39 -14.86
C LEU A 12 -48.61 -3.13 -14.62
N SER A 13 -47.96 -3.47 -15.74
CA SER A 13 -46.50 -3.51 -15.99
C SER A 13 -45.50 -3.75 -14.84
N LEU A 14 -44.78 -4.89 -14.92
CA LEU A 14 -43.51 -5.14 -14.22
C LEU A 14 -42.49 -5.87 -15.14
N PRO A 15 -41.65 -5.16 -15.91
CA PRO A 15 -40.60 -5.75 -16.74
C PRO A 15 -39.20 -5.63 -16.09
N ALA A 16 -39.02 -6.06 -14.84
CA ALA A 16 -37.70 -6.03 -14.16
C ALA A 16 -37.14 -7.42 -13.85
N ALA A 17 -37.96 -8.48 -13.81
CA ALA A 17 -37.53 -9.81 -13.38
C ALA A 17 -36.93 -10.67 -14.50
N GLN A 18 -37.25 -10.39 -15.78
CA GLN A 18 -36.75 -11.18 -16.92
C GLN A 18 -35.44 -10.66 -17.51
N ALA A 19 -35.05 -9.41 -17.26
CA ALA A 19 -33.76 -8.85 -17.70
C ALA A 19 -32.56 -9.40 -16.89
N VAL A 20 -32.80 -9.80 -15.63
CA VAL A 20 -31.75 -10.30 -14.71
C VAL A 20 -31.41 -11.77 -14.98
N SER A 21 -32.35 -12.58 -15.52
CA SER A 21 -32.07 -13.98 -15.88
C SER A 21 -31.30 -14.12 -17.20
N GLY A 22 -31.44 -13.17 -18.13
CA GLY A 22 -30.68 -13.12 -19.39
C GLY A 22 -29.19 -12.83 -19.19
N HIS A 23 -28.86 -11.91 -18.28
CA HIS A 23 -27.46 -11.53 -18.00
C HIS A 23 -26.69 -12.59 -17.19
N ARG A 24 -27.37 -13.40 -16.36
CA ARG A 24 -26.76 -14.51 -15.62
C ARG A 24 -26.46 -15.73 -16.50
N ARG A 25 -27.30 -16.02 -17.50
CA ARG A 25 -27.06 -17.11 -18.46
C ARG A 25 -25.92 -16.80 -19.43
N ASN A 26 -25.74 -15.53 -19.83
CA ASN A 26 -24.67 -15.14 -20.74
C ASN A 26 -23.28 -15.17 -20.07
N ALA A 27 -23.17 -14.89 -18.76
CA ALA A 27 -21.90 -15.03 -18.04
C ALA A 27 -21.46 -16.50 -17.87
N ILE A 28 -22.41 -17.42 -17.68
CA ILE A 28 -22.11 -18.86 -17.51
C ILE A 28 -21.86 -19.54 -18.87
N HIS A 29 -22.57 -19.17 -19.94
CA HIS A 29 -22.27 -19.65 -21.29
C HIS A 29 -20.94 -19.10 -21.85
N ALA A 30 -20.52 -17.88 -21.47
CA ALA A 30 -19.20 -17.36 -21.82
C ALA A 30 -18.05 -18.07 -21.07
N ILE A 31 -18.33 -18.67 -19.90
CA ILE A 31 -17.36 -19.49 -19.15
C ILE A 31 -17.32 -20.95 -19.67
N SER A 32 -18.41 -21.44 -20.29
CA SER A 32 -18.51 -22.84 -20.72
C SER A 32 -18.25 -23.10 -22.22
N ALA A 33 -18.18 -22.09 -23.08
CA ALA A 33 -18.06 -22.29 -24.53
C ALA A 33 -16.61 -22.30 -25.07
N SER A 34 -15.61 -22.12 -24.21
CA SER A 34 -14.19 -22.21 -24.60
C SER A 34 -13.45 -23.19 -23.69
N THR A 35 -13.99 -24.40 -23.53
CA THR A 35 -13.46 -25.44 -22.65
C THR A 35 -13.07 -26.70 -23.43
N ARG A 36 -12.35 -26.54 -24.55
CA ARG A 36 -11.63 -27.63 -25.22
C ARG A 36 -10.17 -27.23 -25.39
N ASN A 37 -9.27 -28.06 -24.89
CA ASN A 37 -7.83 -27.89 -24.63
C ASN A 37 -7.52 -27.65 -23.14
N PHE A 38 -7.29 -28.79 -22.48
CA PHE A 38 -6.80 -28.99 -21.11
C PHE A 38 -5.27 -28.81 -21.07
N ASN A 39 -4.71 -28.46 -19.90
CA ASN A 39 -3.30 -28.26 -19.51
C ASN A 39 -2.89 -26.81 -19.20
N LEU A 40 -3.08 -25.82 -20.09
CA LEU A 40 -2.76 -24.40 -19.77
C LEU A 40 -3.84 -23.68 -18.94
N ARG A 41 -5.06 -24.23 -18.92
CA ARG A 41 -6.23 -23.61 -18.29
C ARG A 41 -6.25 -23.80 -16.78
N ASP A 42 -5.68 -24.87 -16.26
CA ASP A 42 -5.84 -25.22 -14.86
C ASP A 42 -5.05 -24.26 -13.97
N GLY A 43 -3.77 -24.01 -14.25
CA GLY A 43 -2.99 -23.00 -13.51
C GLY A 43 -3.55 -21.57 -13.62
N ALA A 44 -4.12 -21.20 -14.79
CA ALA A 44 -4.75 -19.91 -15.00
C ALA A 44 -6.08 -19.76 -14.22
N ASN A 45 -6.87 -20.83 -14.14
CA ASN A 45 -8.11 -20.86 -13.36
C ASN A 45 -7.81 -20.84 -11.86
N GLU A 46 -6.82 -21.59 -11.40
CA GLU A 46 -6.43 -21.69 -10.00
C GLU A 46 -5.93 -20.34 -9.44
N ARG A 47 -5.08 -19.61 -10.18
CA ARG A 47 -4.61 -18.26 -9.76
C ARG A 47 -5.75 -17.24 -9.68
N ILE A 48 -6.70 -17.27 -10.62
CA ILE A 48 -7.87 -16.37 -10.61
C ILE A 48 -8.81 -16.78 -9.47
N ALA A 49 -8.98 -18.09 -9.23
CA ALA A 49 -9.79 -18.61 -8.15
C ALA A 49 -9.22 -18.24 -6.77
N LEU A 50 -7.88 -18.27 -6.59
CA LEU A 50 -7.20 -17.80 -5.39
C LEU A 50 -7.51 -16.32 -5.11
N VAL A 51 -7.31 -15.46 -6.11
CA VAL A 51 -7.54 -14.02 -5.96
C VAL A 51 -9.03 -13.73 -5.73
N GLY A 52 -9.90 -14.42 -6.48
CA GLY A 52 -11.34 -14.31 -6.37
C GLY A 52 -11.86 -14.74 -5.00
N SER A 53 -11.45 -15.91 -4.50
CA SER A 53 -11.86 -16.41 -3.18
C SER A 53 -11.35 -15.55 -2.03
N THR A 54 -10.22 -14.88 -2.22
CA THR A 54 -9.65 -13.96 -1.22
C THR A 54 -10.36 -12.60 -1.20
N ILE A 55 -10.55 -11.95 -2.36
CA ILE A 55 -11.05 -10.57 -2.43
C ILE A 55 -12.59 -10.52 -2.40
N ALA A 56 -13.25 -11.45 -3.07
CA ALA A 56 -14.68 -11.48 -3.28
C ALA A 56 -15.18 -12.93 -3.42
N PRO A 57 -15.23 -13.70 -2.31
CA PRO A 57 -15.58 -15.11 -2.35
C PRO A 57 -16.95 -15.33 -3.01
N PRO A 58 -17.05 -16.24 -4.00
CA PRO A 58 -18.31 -16.59 -4.62
C PRO A 58 -19.35 -17.06 -3.59
N ALA A 59 -20.62 -16.74 -3.83
CA ALA A 59 -21.73 -17.28 -3.04
C ALA A 59 -21.92 -18.80 -3.25
N LEU A 60 -21.38 -19.34 -4.34
CA LEU A 60 -21.36 -20.78 -4.61
C LEU A 60 -20.25 -21.45 -3.79
N THR A 61 -20.43 -22.72 -3.44
CA THR A 61 -19.40 -23.54 -2.81
C THR A 61 -18.15 -23.58 -3.69
N HIS A 62 -17.02 -23.14 -3.13
CA HIS A 62 -15.72 -23.08 -3.79
C HIS A 62 -14.64 -23.59 -2.84
N GLY A 63 -13.47 -23.95 -3.38
CA GLY A 63 -12.31 -24.32 -2.57
C GLY A 63 -11.84 -23.13 -1.73
N SER A 64 -11.18 -23.40 -0.61
CA SER A 64 -10.60 -22.34 0.19
C SER A 64 -9.43 -21.67 -0.56
N SER A 65 -9.09 -20.43 -0.19
CA SER A 65 -7.88 -19.78 -0.70
C SER A 65 -6.61 -20.62 -0.45
N ASP A 66 -6.56 -21.37 0.65
CA ASP A 66 -5.43 -22.24 0.97
C ASP A 66 -5.38 -23.48 0.05
N ASP A 67 -6.51 -24.01 -0.39
CA ASP A 67 -6.57 -25.11 -1.37
C ASP A 67 -6.01 -24.68 -2.73
N TYR A 68 -6.47 -23.52 -3.23
CA TYR A 68 -5.99 -22.96 -4.50
C TYR A 68 -4.50 -22.62 -4.44
N TYR A 69 -4.04 -22.08 -3.31
CA TYR A 69 -2.61 -21.86 -3.08
C TYR A 69 -1.80 -23.15 -3.17
N ASN A 70 -2.22 -24.19 -2.45
CA ASN A 70 -1.50 -25.46 -2.40
C ASN A 70 -1.42 -26.12 -3.79
N ARG A 71 -2.48 -25.97 -4.59
CA ARG A 71 -2.49 -26.41 -6.00
C ARG A 71 -1.50 -25.62 -6.85
N ILE A 72 -1.50 -24.29 -6.77
CA ILE A 72 -0.54 -23.46 -7.51
C ILE A 72 0.90 -23.83 -7.12
N LYS A 73 1.17 -24.00 -5.82
CA LYS A 73 2.48 -24.43 -5.31
C LYS A 73 2.89 -25.78 -5.86
N ALA A 74 2.00 -26.78 -5.83
CA ALA A 74 2.26 -28.11 -6.37
C ALA A 74 2.50 -28.10 -7.88
N LEU A 75 1.68 -27.37 -8.64
CA LEU A 75 1.85 -27.22 -10.09
C LEU A 75 3.18 -26.56 -10.45
N PHE A 76 3.58 -25.53 -9.70
CA PHE A 76 4.85 -24.84 -9.90
C PHE A 76 6.05 -25.74 -9.56
N GLN A 77 6.02 -26.43 -8.41
CA GLN A 77 7.08 -27.34 -7.99
C GLN A 77 7.20 -28.58 -8.88
N GLY A 78 6.08 -29.06 -9.43
CA GLY A 78 6.05 -30.17 -10.39
C GLY A 78 6.49 -29.79 -11.81
N GLY A 79 6.79 -28.51 -12.08
CA GLY A 79 7.23 -28.06 -13.41
C GLY A 79 6.16 -28.20 -14.49
N HIS A 80 4.88 -28.15 -14.12
CA HIS A 80 3.76 -28.40 -15.05
C HIS A 80 3.57 -27.29 -16.11
N GLU A 81 3.99 -26.06 -15.81
CA GLU A 81 3.86 -24.92 -16.72
C GLU A 81 5.18 -24.69 -17.47
N GLU A 82 5.18 -25.00 -18.76
CA GLU A 82 6.34 -24.84 -19.64
C GLU A 82 6.63 -23.37 -19.99
N ASN A 83 5.60 -22.50 -20.01
CA ASN A 83 5.79 -21.10 -20.33
C ASN A 83 6.17 -20.29 -19.08
N PRO A 84 7.43 -19.84 -18.95
CA PRO A 84 7.89 -19.13 -17.76
C PRO A 84 7.15 -17.80 -17.53
N VAL A 85 6.62 -17.17 -18.59
CA VAL A 85 5.80 -15.96 -18.47
C VAL A 85 4.50 -16.27 -17.71
N THR A 86 3.85 -17.38 -18.02
CA THR A 86 2.63 -17.83 -17.33
C THR A 86 2.93 -18.13 -15.86
N SER A 87 4.05 -18.80 -15.58
CA SER A 87 4.53 -19.06 -14.23
C SER A 87 4.76 -17.76 -13.46
N ILE A 88 5.50 -16.80 -14.01
CA ILE A 88 5.75 -15.49 -13.37
C ILE A 88 4.43 -14.79 -13.04
N ILE A 89 3.48 -14.73 -13.98
CA ILE A 89 2.17 -14.12 -13.75
C ILE A 89 1.42 -14.84 -12.61
N ALA A 90 1.48 -16.17 -12.54
CA ALA A 90 0.87 -16.92 -11.44
C ALA A 90 1.51 -16.60 -10.09
N LEU A 91 2.84 -16.52 -10.02
CA LEU A 91 3.57 -16.15 -8.80
C LEU A 91 3.25 -14.71 -8.36
N MET A 92 3.11 -13.78 -9.31
CA MET A 92 2.69 -12.41 -9.01
C MET A 92 1.28 -12.35 -8.41
N MET A 93 0.39 -13.27 -8.77
CA MET A 93 -0.96 -13.35 -8.17
C MET A 93 -0.94 -13.92 -6.75
N LEU A 94 0.07 -14.73 -6.39
CA LEU A 94 0.28 -15.19 -5.00
C LEU A 94 0.53 -14.03 -4.03
N TYR A 95 0.85 -12.84 -4.53
CA TYR A 95 0.92 -11.63 -3.73
C TYR A 95 -0.38 -11.32 -2.99
N TRP A 96 -1.52 -11.78 -3.50
CA TRP A 96 -2.81 -11.61 -2.82
C TRP A 96 -3.04 -12.57 -1.64
N ARG A 97 -2.07 -13.42 -1.33
CA ARG A 97 -2.15 -14.31 -0.18
C ARG A 97 -1.77 -13.57 1.10
N GLY A 98 -2.73 -13.33 1.99
CA GLY A 98 -2.49 -12.62 3.26
C GLY A 98 -1.94 -13.45 4.43
N LYS A 99 -1.40 -14.63 4.13
CA LYS A 99 -0.81 -15.59 5.08
C LYS A 99 0.51 -16.14 4.50
N PRO A 100 1.49 -16.53 5.32
CA PRO A 100 1.56 -16.47 6.79
C PRO A 100 1.85 -15.06 7.34
N SER A 101 1.91 -14.93 8.68
CA SER A 101 2.31 -13.70 9.37
C SER A 101 3.69 -13.21 8.88
N PRO A 102 3.93 -11.89 8.76
CA PRO A 102 5.25 -11.35 8.45
C PRO A 102 6.33 -11.74 9.45
N SER A 103 5.96 -11.97 10.72
CA SER A 103 6.87 -12.40 11.78
C SER A 103 7.35 -13.86 11.66
N VAL A 104 6.78 -14.64 10.74
CA VAL A 104 7.13 -16.04 10.53
C VAL A 104 7.96 -16.14 9.25
N VAL A 105 9.23 -16.50 9.40
CA VAL A 105 10.08 -16.86 8.26
C VAL A 105 9.50 -18.09 7.58
N SER A 106 9.08 -17.94 6.33
CA SER A 106 8.43 -19.01 5.59
C SER A 106 8.65 -18.87 4.10
N ILE A 107 8.88 -20.00 3.43
CA ILE A 107 8.83 -20.09 1.96
C ILE A 107 7.43 -19.77 1.41
N ASP A 108 6.41 -19.82 2.25
CA ASP A 108 5.03 -19.53 1.85
C ASP A 108 4.71 -18.03 1.93
N ALA A 109 5.66 -17.19 2.36
CA ALA A 109 5.49 -15.75 2.46
C ALA A 109 5.44 -15.07 1.09
N VAL A 110 4.63 -14.01 1.01
CA VAL A 110 4.48 -13.18 -0.20
C VAL A 110 5.81 -12.64 -0.71
N TRP A 111 6.71 -12.27 0.21
CA TRP A 111 8.04 -11.76 -0.13
C TRP A 111 8.90 -12.82 -0.82
N TRP A 112 8.86 -14.07 -0.35
CA TRP A 112 9.60 -15.18 -0.95
C TRP A 112 9.13 -15.42 -2.39
N TRP A 113 7.82 -15.53 -2.61
CA TRP A 113 7.25 -15.71 -3.95
C TRP A 113 7.54 -14.53 -4.89
N THR A 114 7.57 -13.31 -4.37
CA THR A 114 7.97 -12.13 -5.15
C THR A 114 9.44 -12.23 -5.57
N GLY A 115 10.33 -12.68 -4.69
CA GLY A 115 11.73 -12.96 -5.00
C GLY A 115 11.90 -14.05 -6.08
N VAL A 116 11.12 -15.14 -6.00
CA VAL A 116 11.12 -16.18 -7.04
C VAL A 116 10.67 -15.62 -8.39
N ALA A 117 9.60 -14.82 -8.42
CA ALA A 117 9.11 -14.19 -9.64
C ALA A 117 10.15 -13.25 -10.27
N ILE A 118 10.86 -12.47 -9.45
CA ILE A 118 11.94 -11.58 -9.91
C ILE A 118 13.09 -12.38 -10.53
N ARG A 119 13.55 -13.45 -9.87
CA ARG A 119 14.63 -14.30 -10.38
C ARG A 119 14.26 -14.96 -11.72
N LEU A 120 13.04 -15.48 -11.84
CA LEU A 120 12.55 -16.05 -13.10
C LEU A 120 12.43 -14.99 -14.21
N ALA A 121 11.91 -13.81 -13.87
CA ALA A 121 11.82 -12.67 -14.79
C ALA A 121 13.21 -12.25 -15.30
N GLN A 122 14.23 -12.24 -14.42
CA GLN A 122 15.62 -11.99 -14.79
C GLN A 122 16.17 -13.10 -15.70
N GLN A 123 15.94 -14.36 -15.36
CA GLN A 123 16.41 -15.52 -16.13
C GLN A 123 15.91 -15.52 -17.58
N ILE A 124 14.64 -15.13 -17.81
CA ILE A 124 14.08 -15.02 -19.17
C ILE A 124 14.33 -13.67 -19.84
N GLY A 125 15.06 -12.79 -19.16
CA GLY A 125 15.54 -11.51 -19.66
C GLY A 125 14.50 -10.39 -19.64
N LEU A 126 13.45 -10.42 -18.81
CA LEU A 126 12.41 -9.37 -18.78
C LEU A 126 12.94 -7.99 -18.34
N HIS A 127 14.08 -7.96 -17.65
CA HIS A 127 14.79 -6.74 -17.25
C HIS A 127 15.53 -6.06 -18.41
N ARG A 128 15.55 -6.71 -19.59
CA ARG A 128 16.25 -6.21 -20.76
C ARG A 128 15.33 -5.87 -21.91
N GLU A 129 15.67 -4.80 -22.62
CA GLU A 129 15.01 -4.40 -23.86
C GLU A 129 15.25 -5.45 -24.95
N LEU A 130 14.25 -5.62 -25.81
CA LEU A 130 14.32 -6.62 -26.87
C LEU A 130 15.33 -6.20 -27.94
N LYS A 131 16.22 -7.11 -28.31
CA LYS A 131 17.11 -6.90 -29.46
C LYS A 131 16.32 -7.03 -30.76
N PRO A 132 16.68 -6.30 -31.83
CA PRO A 132 16.06 -6.48 -33.14
C PRO A 132 16.10 -7.95 -33.58
N GLY A 133 14.96 -8.50 -33.97
CA GLY A 133 14.84 -9.89 -34.42
C GLY A 133 14.82 -10.95 -33.29
N GLN A 134 14.84 -10.54 -32.01
CA GLN A 134 14.72 -11.47 -30.90
C GLN A 134 13.35 -12.16 -30.90
N ALA A 135 13.35 -13.50 -30.91
CA ALA A 135 12.12 -14.29 -30.83
C ALA A 135 11.44 -14.12 -29.47
N LEU A 136 10.12 -13.96 -29.50
CA LEU A 136 9.27 -13.88 -28.32
C LEU A 136 8.67 -15.24 -27.99
N ARG A 137 8.46 -15.52 -26.70
CA ARG A 137 7.78 -16.74 -26.27
C ARG A 137 6.28 -16.68 -26.59
N PRO A 138 5.58 -17.82 -26.63
CA PRO A 138 4.13 -17.83 -26.84
C PRO A 138 3.39 -16.90 -25.87
N GLY A 139 2.57 -16.01 -26.40
CA GLY A 139 1.81 -15.03 -25.62
C GLY A 139 2.62 -13.86 -25.07
N GLU A 140 3.93 -13.82 -25.29
CA GLU A 140 4.80 -12.72 -24.90
C GLU A 140 4.69 -11.57 -25.92
N THR A 141 4.58 -10.34 -25.42
CA THR A 141 4.63 -9.11 -26.23
C THR A 141 5.59 -8.12 -25.56
N PRO A 142 6.19 -7.17 -26.30
CA PRO A 142 7.05 -6.15 -25.70
C PRO A 142 6.35 -5.40 -24.55
N GLY A 143 5.08 -5.03 -24.75
CA GLY A 143 4.28 -4.35 -23.72
C GLY A 143 3.96 -5.24 -22.52
N LEU A 144 3.70 -6.53 -22.71
CA LEU A 144 3.53 -7.45 -21.57
C LEU A 144 4.83 -7.59 -20.76
N ARG A 145 5.99 -7.68 -21.42
CA ARG A 145 7.30 -7.76 -20.75
C ARG A 145 7.54 -6.54 -19.85
N ARG A 146 7.34 -5.33 -20.38
CA ARG A 146 7.45 -4.07 -19.62
C ARG A 146 6.48 -4.06 -18.44
N ARG A 147 5.21 -4.40 -18.65
CA ARG A 147 4.21 -4.42 -17.57
C ARG A 147 4.56 -5.41 -16.46
N ILE A 148 5.04 -6.61 -16.79
CA ILE A 148 5.47 -7.60 -15.80
C ILE A 148 6.69 -7.07 -15.03
N TRP A 149 7.74 -6.65 -15.74
CA TRP A 149 8.97 -6.19 -15.12
C TRP A 149 8.74 -5.02 -14.18
N TRP A 150 8.06 -3.98 -14.65
CA TRP A 150 7.82 -2.77 -13.85
C TRP A 150 6.85 -3.01 -12.69
N THR A 151 5.94 -3.99 -12.79
CA THR A 151 5.14 -4.44 -11.64
C THR A 151 5.99 -5.13 -10.57
N LEU A 152 7.04 -5.86 -10.96
CA LEU A 152 7.98 -6.49 -10.03
C LEU A 152 8.98 -5.48 -9.46
N TYR A 153 9.42 -4.52 -10.28
CA TYR A 153 10.30 -3.42 -9.88
C TYR A 153 9.70 -2.55 -8.78
N GLY A 154 8.42 -2.20 -8.89
CA GLY A 154 7.73 -1.42 -7.85
C GLY A 154 7.43 -2.17 -6.55
N ARG A 155 7.95 -3.39 -6.39
CA ARG A 155 7.86 -4.20 -5.17
C ARG A 155 9.27 -4.18 -4.50
N PRO A 156 9.68 -5.09 -3.58
CA PRO A 156 10.92 -4.99 -2.80
C PRO A 156 12.10 -4.23 -3.43
N CYS A 157 12.86 -3.46 -2.63
CA CYS A 157 14.10 -2.81 -3.05
C CYS A 157 15.26 -3.79 -3.32
N ILE A 158 15.01 -4.93 -3.99
CA ILE A 158 16.02 -5.95 -4.34
C ILE A 158 16.52 -5.83 -5.77
N ILE A 159 15.86 -5.03 -6.62
CA ILE A 159 16.27 -4.80 -8.00
C ILE A 159 17.16 -3.55 -8.04
N ASP A 160 18.40 -3.71 -8.51
CA ASP A 160 19.24 -2.57 -8.84
C ASP A 160 18.82 -2.02 -10.21
N PRO A 161 18.43 -0.73 -10.30
CA PRO A 161 18.12 -0.11 -11.59
C PRO A 161 19.29 -0.15 -12.58
N ASN A 162 20.53 -0.20 -12.10
CA ASN A 162 21.72 -0.25 -12.96
C ASN A 162 21.86 -1.58 -13.73
N ASP A 163 21.20 -2.64 -13.25
CA ASP A 163 21.19 -3.95 -13.93
C ASP A 163 20.12 -4.03 -15.04
N CYS A 164 19.34 -2.96 -15.24
CA CYS A 164 18.19 -2.94 -16.14
C CYS A 164 18.44 -2.01 -17.35
N ASP A 165 18.10 -2.47 -18.56
CA ASP A 165 18.11 -1.62 -19.77
C ASP A 165 16.72 -1.52 -20.45
N ILE A 166 15.70 -2.14 -19.86
CA ILE A 166 14.32 -2.08 -20.34
C ILE A 166 13.72 -0.68 -20.18
N ALA A 167 13.05 -0.19 -21.22
CA ALA A 167 12.41 1.12 -21.21
C ALA A 167 11.24 1.19 -20.21
N GLU A 168 11.00 2.39 -19.67
CA GLU A 168 9.80 2.70 -18.88
C GLU A 168 8.52 2.38 -19.66
N PRO A 169 7.44 1.96 -18.98
CA PRO A 169 6.20 1.62 -19.65
C PRO A 169 5.49 2.89 -20.13
N THR A 170 4.77 2.73 -21.23
CA THR A 170 3.92 3.76 -21.83
C THR A 170 2.49 3.24 -21.93
N THR A 171 1.55 4.14 -22.25
CA THR A 171 0.15 3.73 -22.50
C THR A 171 0.02 2.80 -23.71
N ALA A 172 0.97 2.82 -24.65
CA ALA A 172 1.01 1.94 -25.81
C ALA A 172 1.35 0.48 -25.46
N ASP A 173 1.87 0.21 -24.26
CA ASP A 173 2.18 -1.15 -23.80
C ASP A 173 0.94 -1.95 -23.36
N PHE A 174 -0.25 -1.34 -23.45
CA PHE A 174 -1.54 -1.92 -23.06
C PHE A 174 -2.36 -2.27 -24.30
N PRO A 175 -2.95 -3.48 -24.37
CA PRO A 175 -3.55 -3.99 -25.60
C PRO A 175 -4.93 -3.40 -25.91
N SER A 176 -5.64 -2.86 -24.92
CA SER A 176 -7.01 -2.37 -25.09
C SER A 176 -7.09 -0.86 -24.82
N PRO A 177 -7.73 -0.08 -25.70
CA PRO A 177 -8.03 1.33 -25.45
C PRO A 177 -8.88 1.55 -24.19
N VAL A 178 -9.69 0.55 -23.79
CA VAL A 178 -10.52 0.60 -22.57
C VAL A 178 -9.66 0.63 -21.30
N ASP A 179 -8.42 0.15 -21.37
CA ASP A 179 -7.48 0.18 -20.26
C ASP A 179 -6.70 1.50 -20.16
N ALA A 180 -6.92 2.47 -21.06
CA ALA A 180 -6.15 3.72 -21.08
C ALA A 180 -6.08 4.45 -19.72
N PRO A 181 -7.16 4.59 -18.93
CA PRO A 181 -7.08 5.21 -17.60
C PRO A 181 -6.21 4.41 -16.62
N ARG A 182 -6.25 3.07 -16.68
CA ARG A 182 -5.42 2.20 -15.83
C ARG A 182 -3.97 2.20 -16.27
N ALA A 183 -3.74 2.27 -17.58
CA ALA A 183 -2.42 2.38 -18.18
C ALA A 183 -1.72 3.66 -17.69
N GLU A 184 -2.42 4.79 -17.71
CA GLU A 184 -1.87 6.05 -17.24
C GLU A 184 -1.51 6.00 -15.75
N ILE A 185 -2.40 5.46 -14.90
CA ILE A 185 -2.11 5.25 -13.47
C ILE A 185 -0.87 4.36 -13.29
N PHE A 186 -0.74 3.30 -14.07
CA PHE A 186 0.42 2.41 -14.00
C PHE A 186 1.72 3.14 -14.36
N VAL A 187 1.74 3.95 -15.42
CA VAL A 187 2.90 4.77 -15.80
C VAL A 187 3.30 5.71 -14.67
N ARG A 188 2.32 6.43 -14.07
CA ARG A 188 2.59 7.35 -12.94
C ARG A 188 3.06 6.62 -11.69
N TRP A 189 2.52 5.43 -11.43
CA TRP A 189 2.94 4.59 -10.31
C TRP A 189 4.38 4.10 -10.47
N VAL A 190 4.79 3.70 -11.68
CA VAL A 190 6.18 3.27 -11.95
C VAL A 190 7.17 4.41 -11.73
N GLN A 191 6.85 5.61 -12.21
CA GLN A 191 7.66 6.82 -11.96
C GLN A 191 7.82 7.08 -10.45
N LEU A 192 6.72 6.96 -9.69
CA LEU A 192 6.72 7.12 -8.25
C LEU A 192 7.57 6.04 -7.54
N CYS A 193 7.50 4.79 -7.98
CA CYS A 193 8.32 3.70 -7.44
C CYS A 193 9.82 3.98 -7.57
N GLY A 194 10.26 4.62 -8.66
CA GLY A 194 11.65 5.05 -8.82
C GLY A 194 12.09 6.07 -7.75
N ILE A 195 11.24 7.05 -7.44
CA ILE A 195 11.49 8.05 -6.38
C ILE A 195 11.50 7.35 -5.01
N ILE A 196 10.53 6.48 -4.73
CA ILE A 196 10.43 5.72 -3.47
C ILE A 196 11.65 4.82 -3.28
N GLY A 197 12.15 4.17 -4.34
CA GLY A 197 13.35 3.34 -4.27
C GLY A 197 14.60 4.14 -3.86
N ARG A 198 14.77 5.36 -4.40
CA ARG A 198 15.85 6.27 -4.00
C ARG A 198 15.68 6.76 -2.56
N LEU A 199 14.45 7.09 -2.16
CA LEU A 199 14.12 7.46 -0.78
C LEU A 199 14.46 6.32 0.19
N GLY A 200 14.08 5.08 -0.12
CA GLY A 200 14.41 3.90 0.67
C GLY A 200 15.93 3.73 0.84
N LYS A 201 16.70 3.80 -0.26
CA LYS A 201 18.18 3.74 -0.21
C LYS A 201 18.77 4.85 0.66
N HIS A 202 18.22 6.07 0.59
CA HIS A 202 18.66 7.18 1.43
C HIS A 202 18.35 6.92 2.91
N LEU A 203 17.12 6.52 3.26
CA LEU A 203 16.71 6.24 4.64
C LEU A 203 17.48 5.07 5.27
N SER A 204 17.91 4.08 4.47
CA SER A 204 18.79 3.01 4.94
C SER A 204 20.19 3.53 5.27
N LYS A 205 20.77 4.40 4.44
CA LYS A 205 22.11 4.97 4.67
C LYS A 205 22.12 6.05 5.77
N SER A 206 21.08 6.89 5.83
CA SER A 206 20.92 7.92 6.86
C SER A 206 20.55 7.33 8.22
N ALA A 207 20.30 6.02 8.33
CA ALA A 207 20.18 5.37 9.63
C ALA A 207 21.44 5.57 10.50
N GLU A 208 22.60 5.75 9.86
CA GLU A 208 23.90 5.89 10.50
C GLU A 208 24.35 7.35 10.68
N ALA A 209 23.65 8.32 10.07
CA ALA A 209 23.99 9.74 10.13
C ALA A 209 22.73 10.62 10.20
N ALA A 210 22.68 11.54 11.17
CA ALA A 210 21.63 12.55 11.27
C ALA A 210 21.74 13.54 10.09
N SER A 211 21.20 13.15 8.93
CA SER A 211 21.21 13.98 7.72
C SER A 211 19.87 14.64 7.52
N THR A 212 19.91 15.89 7.05
CA THR A 212 18.74 16.65 6.65
C THR A 212 17.99 15.93 5.51
N PRO A 213 16.65 16.05 5.44
CA PRO A 213 15.88 15.41 4.39
C PRO A 213 16.40 15.84 3.01
N PRO A 214 16.64 14.93 2.05
CA PRO A 214 17.21 15.30 0.76
C PRO A 214 16.27 16.25 0.02
N GLN A 215 16.67 17.50 -0.10
CA GLN A 215 15.90 18.54 -0.78
C GLN A 215 15.56 18.15 -2.22
N SER A 216 16.43 17.38 -2.88
CA SER A 216 16.20 16.81 -4.21
C SER A 216 15.00 15.86 -4.24
N LEU A 217 14.89 14.91 -3.29
CA LEU A 217 13.76 13.98 -3.23
C LEU A 217 12.45 14.68 -2.87
N ALA A 218 12.53 15.70 -2.00
CA ALA A 218 11.40 16.57 -1.68
C ALA A 218 10.87 17.28 -2.95
N ALA A 219 11.77 17.86 -3.74
CA ALA A 219 11.43 18.51 -5.01
C ALA A 219 10.88 17.52 -6.05
N GLU A 220 11.43 16.31 -6.16
CA GLU A 220 10.94 15.28 -7.07
C GLU A 220 9.52 14.81 -6.72
N LEU A 221 9.21 14.62 -5.44
CA LEU A 221 7.86 14.28 -4.98
C LEU A 221 6.86 15.41 -5.26
N SER A 222 7.25 16.66 -5.00
CA SER A 222 6.44 17.83 -5.33
C SER A 222 6.20 17.95 -6.84
N ALA A 223 7.25 17.80 -7.67
CA ALA A 223 7.13 17.82 -9.12
C ALA A 223 6.24 16.69 -9.64
N TRP A 224 6.33 15.49 -9.06
CA TRP A 224 5.52 14.34 -9.46
C TRP A 224 4.02 14.63 -9.28
N VAL A 225 3.59 15.13 -8.11
CA VAL A 225 2.15 15.39 -7.86
C VAL A 225 1.60 16.51 -8.76
N HIS A 226 2.40 17.52 -9.06
CA HIS A 226 2.03 18.60 -9.99
C HIS A 226 1.99 18.14 -11.45
N SER A 227 2.75 17.10 -11.80
CA SER A 227 2.73 16.52 -13.16
C SER A 227 1.47 15.71 -13.46
N LEU A 228 0.65 15.39 -12.44
CA LEU A 228 -0.56 14.60 -12.61
C LEU A 228 -1.68 15.43 -13.25
N PRO A 229 -2.36 14.92 -14.30
CA PRO A 229 -3.51 15.60 -14.87
C PRO A 229 -4.70 15.61 -13.92
N ALA A 230 -5.66 16.50 -14.16
CA ALA A 230 -6.78 16.76 -13.25
C ALA A 230 -7.60 15.51 -12.87
N HIS A 231 -7.76 14.53 -13.77
CA HIS A 231 -8.50 13.30 -13.47
C HIS A 231 -7.71 12.28 -12.64
N LEU A 232 -6.39 12.47 -12.50
CA LEU A 232 -5.52 11.69 -11.62
C LEU A 232 -5.16 12.43 -10.34
N GLN A 233 -5.65 13.65 -10.11
CA GLN A 233 -5.48 14.36 -8.84
C GLN A 233 -6.37 13.74 -7.75
N LEU A 234 -5.92 13.77 -6.50
CA LEU A 234 -6.66 13.20 -5.38
C LEU A 234 -7.91 14.06 -5.04
N PRO A 235 -9.14 13.55 -5.14
CA PRO A 235 -10.34 14.36 -5.04
C PRO A 235 -10.82 14.54 -3.59
N ILE A 236 -9.95 15.01 -2.69
CA ILE A 236 -10.23 15.20 -1.24
C ILE A 236 -10.31 16.68 -0.82
N ALA A 237 -10.51 17.58 -1.77
CA ALA A 237 -10.54 19.02 -1.51
C ALA A 237 -11.69 19.45 -0.57
N ASP A 238 -12.83 18.76 -0.65
CA ASP A 238 -14.02 19.04 0.16
C ASP A 238 -14.23 18.00 1.27
N GLU A 239 -15.16 18.30 2.18
CA GLU A 239 -15.56 17.39 3.26
C GLU A 239 -16.07 16.04 2.73
N LEU A 240 -16.73 16.06 1.56
CA LEU A 240 -17.28 14.88 0.89
C LEU A 240 -16.63 14.65 -0.48
N THR A 241 -16.20 13.42 -0.72
CA THR A 241 -15.61 13.03 -2.00
C THR A 241 -16.70 12.62 -2.99
N LEU A 242 -17.08 13.52 -3.90
CA LEU A 242 -18.13 13.24 -4.90
C LEU A 242 -17.62 12.37 -6.05
N LYS A 243 -16.39 12.58 -6.51
CA LYS A 243 -15.77 11.86 -7.63
C LYS A 243 -14.78 10.82 -7.10
N PHE A 244 -15.27 9.66 -6.70
CA PHE A 244 -14.42 8.58 -6.18
C PHE A 244 -13.90 7.68 -7.31
N ASP A 245 -12.57 7.60 -7.46
CA ASP A 245 -11.88 6.54 -8.22
C ASP A 245 -10.93 5.77 -7.32
N ARG A 246 -11.19 4.47 -7.12
CA ARG A 246 -10.39 3.60 -6.25
C ARG A 246 -8.91 3.57 -6.64
N ASN A 247 -8.61 3.51 -7.93
CA ASN A 247 -7.23 3.34 -8.40
C ASN A 247 -6.44 4.66 -8.24
N VAL A 248 -7.09 5.81 -8.43
CA VAL A 248 -6.49 7.13 -8.13
C VAL A 248 -6.21 7.28 -6.63
N HIS A 249 -7.13 6.85 -5.77
CA HIS A 249 -6.91 6.87 -4.32
C HIS A 249 -5.74 5.95 -3.92
N GLN A 250 -5.66 4.75 -4.52
CA GLN A 250 -4.55 3.82 -4.29
C GLN A 250 -3.20 4.36 -4.78
N LEU A 251 -3.17 5.12 -5.88
CA LEU A 251 -1.96 5.75 -6.40
C LEU A 251 -1.34 6.74 -5.40
N HIS A 252 -2.16 7.46 -4.63
CA HIS A 252 -1.68 8.46 -3.68
C HIS A 252 -1.20 7.90 -2.34
N LEU A 253 -1.62 6.70 -1.95
CA LEU A 253 -1.15 6.08 -0.71
C LEU A 253 0.40 5.94 -0.63
N PRO A 254 1.10 5.36 -1.63
CA PRO A 254 2.56 5.32 -1.62
C PRO A 254 3.20 6.71 -1.69
N TYR A 255 2.58 7.66 -2.41
CA TYR A 255 3.07 9.05 -2.51
C TYR A 255 3.04 9.75 -1.15
N LEU A 256 1.87 9.77 -0.49
CA LEU A 256 1.69 10.37 0.82
C LEU A 256 2.59 9.70 1.87
N THR A 257 2.79 8.39 1.76
CA THR A 257 3.73 7.66 2.63
C THR A 257 5.17 8.10 2.42
N ALA A 258 5.60 8.32 1.17
CA ALA A 258 6.93 8.84 0.88
C ALA A 258 7.13 10.25 1.48
N VAL A 259 6.13 11.13 1.37
CA VAL A 259 6.14 12.46 2.00
C VAL A 259 6.24 12.34 3.53
N MET A 260 5.48 11.43 4.16
CA MET A 260 5.57 11.18 5.60
C MET A 260 6.97 10.70 6.00
N LEU A 261 7.50 9.68 5.34
CA LEU A 261 8.81 9.12 5.67
C LEU A 261 9.96 10.12 5.53
N LEU A 262 9.85 11.06 4.58
CA LEU A 262 10.83 12.14 4.40
C LEU A 262 10.78 13.18 5.54
N HIS A 263 9.64 13.30 6.22
CA HIS A 263 9.38 14.33 7.23
C HIS A 263 9.13 13.74 8.63
N LEU A 264 9.44 12.46 8.81
CA LEU A 264 9.51 11.77 10.09
C LEU A 264 10.99 11.69 10.50
N GLU A 265 11.34 12.39 11.57
CA GLU A 265 12.69 12.38 12.12
C GLU A 265 12.84 11.28 13.16
N ARG A 266 13.95 10.55 13.08
CA ARG A 266 14.37 9.66 14.16
C ARG A 266 14.98 10.51 15.26
N SER A 267 14.51 10.36 16.48
CA SER A 267 15.04 11.09 17.64
C SER A 267 16.50 10.69 17.86
N SER A 268 17.45 11.53 17.46
CA SER A 268 18.90 11.28 17.57
C SER A 268 19.49 11.73 18.91
N ALA A 269 18.77 12.57 19.65
CA ALA A 269 19.16 13.04 20.97
C ALA A 269 18.09 12.63 21.99
N GLN A 270 18.47 11.72 22.88
CA GLN A 270 17.66 11.19 23.99
C GLN A 270 16.55 10.21 23.60
N PRO A 271 16.19 9.32 24.53
CA PRO A 271 15.55 8.06 24.20
C PRO A 271 14.03 8.26 24.19
N SER A 272 13.55 8.85 23.10
CA SER A 272 12.13 8.95 22.81
C SER A 272 11.72 7.82 21.85
N PRO A 273 10.59 7.14 22.10
CA PRO A 273 10.17 5.90 21.43
C PRO A 273 9.44 6.13 20.10
N LEU A 274 9.02 7.37 19.80
CA LEU A 274 8.27 7.70 18.59
C LEU A 274 9.04 8.72 17.73
N PRO A 275 8.98 8.58 16.40
CA PRO A 275 9.55 9.58 15.50
C PRO A 275 8.83 10.93 15.64
N GLN A 276 9.59 12.02 15.54
CA GLN A 276 9.04 13.37 15.50
C GLN A 276 8.47 13.63 14.09
N ALA A 277 7.22 14.09 14.01
CA ALA A 277 6.54 14.34 12.75
C ALA A 277 6.48 15.84 12.46
N ARG A 278 7.14 16.28 11.38
CA ARG A 278 6.99 17.67 10.88
C ARG A 278 5.59 17.89 10.30
N ALA A 279 5.22 19.15 10.09
CA ALA A 279 3.90 19.53 9.56
C ALA A 279 3.51 18.78 8.27
N ALA A 280 4.44 18.57 7.33
CA ALA A 280 4.17 17.83 6.10
C ALA A 280 3.76 16.36 6.37
N ALA A 281 4.37 15.70 7.35
CA ALA A 281 4.00 14.33 7.73
C ALA A 281 2.60 14.27 8.36
N VAL A 282 2.23 15.27 9.16
CA VAL A 282 0.90 15.34 9.80
C VAL A 282 -0.20 15.68 8.78
N LEU A 283 0.07 16.57 7.82
CA LEU A 283 -0.87 16.82 6.71
C LEU A 283 -1.03 15.60 5.80
N ALA A 284 0.07 14.93 5.47
CA ALA A 284 0.03 13.72 4.66
C ALA A 284 -0.75 12.59 5.36
N SER A 285 -0.59 12.42 6.67
CA SER A 285 -1.33 11.41 7.44
C SER A 285 -2.83 11.70 7.51
N ALA A 286 -3.21 12.97 7.59
CA ALA A 286 -4.61 13.39 7.45
C ALA A 286 -5.18 13.07 6.05
N CYS A 287 -4.40 13.27 4.99
CA CYS A 287 -4.79 12.88 3.63
C CYS A 287 -4.96 11.36 3.51
N VAL A 288 -4.04 10.58 4.11
CA VAL A 288 -4.16 9.10 4.16
C VAL A 288 -5.43 8.68 4.90
N ALA A 289 -5.75 9.32 6.04
CA ALA A 289 -6.99 9.07 6.75
C ALA A 289 -8.23 9.35 5.90
N ARG A 290 -8.25 10.47 5.15
CA ARG A 290 -9.34 10.78 4.19
C ARG A 290 -9.46 9.74 3.07
N VAL A 291 -8.33 9.27 2.52
CA VAL A 291 -8.33 8.18 1.54
C VAL A 291 -8.95 6.90 2.12
N PHE A 292 -8.60 6.53 3.34
CA PHE A 292 -9.16 5.36 4.00
C PHE A 292 -10.64 5.55 4.37
N GLU A 293 -11.05 6.75 4.78
CA GLU A 293 -12.46 7.08 5.02
C GLU A 293 -13.30 6.86 3.77
N ASP A 294 -12.84 7.33 2.61
CA ASP A 294 -13.54 7.14 1.34
C ASP A 294 -13.64 5.68 0.91
N LEU A 295 -12.57 4.91 1.15
CA LEU A 295 -12.52 3.48 0.89
C LEU A 295 -13.46 2.71 1.84
N LEU A 296 -13.51 3.09 3.12
CA LEU A 296 -14.38 2.50 4.13
C LEU A 296 -15.85 2.77 3.83
N ALA A 297 -16.22 4.03 3.59
CA ALA A 297 -17.58 4.47 3.29
C ALA A 297 -18.19 3.74 2.09
N ARG A 298 -17.35 3.26 1.15
CA ARG A 298 -17.76 2.57 -0.08
C ARG A 298 -17.51 1.06 -0.05
N GLY A 299 -17.08 0.50 1.09
CA GLY A 299 -16.79 -0.92 1.25
C GLY A 299 -15.66 -1.44 0.34
N ARG A 300 -14.73 -0.56 -0.07
CA ARG A 300 -13.66 -0.83 -1.04
C ARG A 300 -12.33 -1.24 -0.41
N VAL A 301 -12.21 -1.22 0.92
CA VAL A 301 -11.00 -1.63 1.65
C VAL A 301 -10.54 -3.06 1.30
N ARG A 302 -11.48 -3.97 1.02
CA ARG A 302 -11.18 -5.35 0.60
C ARG A 302 -10.35 -5.48 -0.69
N PHE A 303 -10.32 -4.44 -1.52
CA PHE A 303 -9.55 -4.41 -2.77
C PHE A 303 -8.13 -3.87 -2.59
N LEU A 304 -7.75 -3.51 -1.36
CA LEU A 304 -6.41 -3.08 -1.03
C LEU A 304 -5.50 -4.29 -0.77
N GLN A 305 -4.26 -4.14 -1.21
CA GLN A 305 -3.18 -5.08 -0.95
C GLN A 305 -2.72 -4.99 0.51
N GLY A 306 -1.98 -5.99 0.99
CA GLY A 306 -1.45 -6.02 2.36
C GLY A 306 -0.61 -4.80 2.72
N MET A 307 0.02 -4.17 1.72
CA MET A 307 0.80 -2.95 1.91
C MET A 307 -0.04 -1.72 2.34
N ALA A 308 -1.37 -1.76 2.16
CA ALA A 308 -2.24 -0.70 2.67
C ALA A 308 -2.22 -0.60 4.20
N GLY A 309 -2.02 -1.73 4.90
CA GLY A 309 -1.86 -1.71 6.36
C GLY A 309 -0.63 -0.90 6.78
N TRP A 310 0.45 -0.96 6.00
CA TRP A 310 1.66 -0.17 6.24
C TRP A 310 1.44 1.32 6.07
N TYR A 311 0.74 1.73 5.00
CA TYR A 311 0.41 3.13 4.78
C TYR A 311 -0.42 3.70 5.94
N ALA A 312 -1.38 2.92 6.44
CA ALA A 312 -2.15 3.28 7.63
C ALA A 312 -1.28 3.36 8.90
N ALA A 313 -0.32 2.44 9.07
CA ALA A 313 0.59 2.44 10.22
C ALA A 313 1.49 3.68 10.27
N ILE A 314 2.12 4.05 9.15
CA ILE A 314 2.96 5.26 9.08
C ILE A 314 2.12 6.52 9.36
N ALA A 315 0.90 6.58 8.83
CA ALA A 315 -0.03 7.67 9.11
C ALA A 315 -0.43 7.73 10.59
N LEU A 316 -0.67 6.58 11.23
CA LEU A 316 -0.96 6.52 12.67
C LEU A 316 0.20 7.04 13.53
N LEU A 317 1.47 6.76 13.17
CA LEU A 317 2.62 7.31 13.89
C LEU A 317 2.64 8.85 13.85
N ALA A 318 2.46 9.42 12.66
CA ALA A 318 2.42 10.88 12.49
C ALA A 318 1.23 11.52 13.24
N LEU A 319 0.07 10.87 13.23
CA LEU A 319 -1.11 11.36 13.96
C LEU A 319 -0.96 11.22 15.48
N LEU A 320 -0.30 10.17 15.98
CA LEU A 320 0.01 10.03 17.41
C LEU A 320 0.93 11.14 17.89
N HIS A 321 1.91 11.54 17.08
CA HIS A 321 2.74 12.71 17.38
C HIS A 321 1.88 13.97 17.50
N ALA A 322 1.01 14.25 16.51
CA ALA A 322 0.12 15.40 16.52
C ALA A 322 -0.89 15.39 17.68
N ARG A 323 -1.35 14.20 18.08
CA ARG A 323 -2.26 14.00 19.22
C ARG A 323 -1.63 14.40 20.55
N ARG A 324 -0.32 14.18 20.72
CA ARG A 324 0.43 14.42 21.96
C ARG A 324 0.92 15.85 22.09
N VAL A 325 1.45 16.40 21.00
CA VAL A 325 2.03 17.76 21.00
C VAL A 325 0.96 18.83 20.76
N GLY A 326 -0.13 18.46 20.10
CA GLY A 326 -1.24 19.37 19.81
C GLY A 326 -2.04 19.76 21.04
N GLY A 327 -2.42 21.04 21.12
CA GLY A 327 -3.47 21.48 22.05
C GLY A 327 -4.79 20.75 21.81
N GLU A 328 -5.76 20.91 22.73
CA GLU A 328 -7.01 20.13 22.79
C GLU A 328 -7.73 19.98 21.44
N ARG A 329 -7.80 21.06 20.66
CA ARG A 329 -8.45 21.05 19.32
C ARG A 329 -7.71 20.15 18.31
N LEU A 330 -6.38 20.19 18.30
CA LEU A 330 -5.57 19.36 17.39
C LEU A 330 -5.63 17.90 17.83
N ARG A 331 -5.58 17.64 19.15
CA ARG A 331 -5.77 16.30 19.71
C ARG A 331 -7.10 15.68 19.29
N ALA A 332 -8.22 16.40 19.46
CA ALA A 332 -9.54 15.92 19.08
C ALA A 332 -9.65 15.64 17.57
N ALA A 333 -9.03 16.47 16.73
CA ALA A 333 -9.01 16.29 15.29
C ALA A 333 -8.12 15.10 14.86
N ALA A 334 -6.97 14.90 15.51
CA ALA A 334 -6.09 13.74 15.30
C ALA A 334 -6.79 12.45 15.72
N ASP A 335 -7.49 12.44 16.85
CA ASP A 335 -8.26 11.29 17.33
C ASP A 335 -9.33 10.82 16.32
N ALA A 336 -9.96 11.76 15.61
CA ALA A 336 -10.92 11.41 14.55
C ALA A 336 -10.27 10.62 13.41
N HIS A 337 -9.11 11.06 12.92
CA HIS A 337 -8.35 10.36 11.89
C HIS A 337 -7.76 9.04 12.39
N ILE A 338 -7.26 8.99 13.63
CA ILE A 338 -6.80 7.74 14.27
C ILE A 338 -7.92 6.72 14.27
N ARG A 339 -9.14 7.07 14.70
CA ARG A 339 -10.29 6.15 14.68
C ARG A 339 -10.59 5.58 13.29
N ILE A 340 -10.50 6.41 12.25
CA ILE A 340 -10.71 5.98 10.85
C ILE A 340 -9.64 4.96 10.44
N LEU A 341 -8.36 5.24 10.69
CA LEU A 341 -7.26 4.35 10.31
C LEU A 341 -7.28 3.04 11.10
N ARG A 342 -7.62 3.08 12.39
CA ARG A 342 -7.86 1.89 13.22
C ARG A 342 -8.98 1.03 12.66
N LEU A 343 -10.10 1.65 12.25
CA LEU A 343 -11.19 0.93 11.60
C LEU A 343 -10.75 0.30 10.27
N ALA A 344 -9.97 1.01 9.47
CA ALA A 344 -9.40 0.48 8.22
C ALA A 344 -8.49 -0.72 8.46
N LEU A 345 -7.62 -0.68 9.48
CA LEU A 345 -6.76 -1.81 9.85
C LEU A 345 -7.57 -3.04 10.26
N ARG A 346 -8.66 -2.87 11.02
CA ARG A 346 -9.56 -3.99 11.39
C ARG A 346 -10.27 -4.60 10.19
N GLU A 347 -10.70 -3.78 9.24
CA GLU A 347 -11.30 -4.27 7.99
C GLU A 347 -10.27 -5.02 7.12
N LEU A 348 -9.03 -4.51 7.05
CA LEU A 348 -7.91 -5.17 6.38
C LEU A 348 -7.50 -6.47 7.09
N ALA A 349 -7.60 -6.54 8.42
CA ALA A 349 -7.22 -7.68 9.25
C ALA A 349 -8.05 -8.95 8.99
N ARG A 350 -9.15 -8.83 8.24
CA ARG A 350 -9.91 -9.98 7.71
C ARG A 350 -9.16 -10.74 6.62
N LEU A 351 -8.36 -10.02 5.83
CA LEU A 351 -7.58 -10.57 4.72
C LEU A 351 -6.10 -10.70 5.06
N TRP A 352 -5.56 -9.76 5.83
CA TRP A 352 -4.13 -9.59 6.04
C TRP A 352 -3.77 -9.75 7.52
N SER A 353 -3.01 -10.80 7.85
CA SER A 353 -2.53 -11.02 9.22
C SER A 353 -1.62 -9.89 9.73
N SER A 354 -0.88 -9.23 8.84
CA SER A 354 -0.07 -8.04 9.14
C SER A 354 -0.91 -6.87 9.66
N ALA A 355 -2.06 -6.61 9.05
CA ALA A 355 -2.95 -5.53 9.47
C ALA A 355 -3.52 -5.77 10.88
N ARG A 356 -3.72 -7.03 11.26
CA ARG A 356 -4.14 -7.40 12.63
C ARG A 356 -3.07 -7.06 13.65
N GLN A 357 -1.83 -7.44 13.40
CA GLN A 357 -0.70 -7.14 14.29
C GLN A 357 -0.50 -5.62 14.45
N LEU A 358 -0.60 -4.88 13.35
CA LEU A 358 -0.57 -3.42 13.38
C LEU A 358 -1.74 -2.87 14.22
N ASP A 359 -2.95 -3.41 14.06
CA ASP A 359 -4.08 -3.00 14.89
C ASP A 359 -3.85 -3.30 16.39
N GLU A 360 -3.29 -4.44 16.73
CA GLU A 360 -3.02 -4.75 18.14
C GLU A 360 -1.93 -3.83 18.72
N ALA A 361 -0.87 -3.55 17.95
CA ALA A 361 0.21 -2.67 18.37
C ALA A 361 -0.26 -1.23 18.62
N PHE A 362 -0.99 -0.64 17.67
CA PHE A 362 -1.51 0.73 17.84
C PHE A 362 -2.59 0.82 18.93
N ALA A 363 -3.33 -0.26 19.21
CA ALA A 363 -4.25 -0.28 20.35
C ALA A 363 -3.50 -0.02 21.67
N LYS A 364 -2.39 -0.74 21.86
CA LYS A 364 -1.56 -0.67 23.06
C LYS A 364 -0.92 0.72 23.19
N MET A 365 -0.36 1.26 22.10
CA MET A 365 0.24 2.60 22.09
C MET A 365 -0.75 3.71 22.48
N ILE A 366 -1.98 3.64 21.96
CA ILE A 366 -3.03 4.63 22.27
C ILE A 366 -3.45 4.52 23.74
N GLY A 367 -3.61 3.30 24.26
CA GLY A 367 -3.94 3.07 25.66
C GLY A 367 -2.87 3.61 26.62
N ALA A 368 -1.60 3.31 26.35
CA ALA A 368 -0.48 3.84 27.13
C ALA A 368 -0.40 5.38 27.09
N ASP A 369 -0.73 5.98 25.94
CA ASP A 369 -0.79 7.45 25.79
C ASP A 369 -1.91 8.09 26.61
N ASP A 370 -3.06 7.43 26.71
CA ASP A 370 -4.20 7.91 27.49
C ASP A 370 -3.92 7.82 29.00
N GLU A 371 -3.24 6.77 29.45
CA GLU A 371 -2.78 6.62 30.84
C GLU A 371 -1.73 7.67 31.20
N ALA A 372 -0.77 7.94 30.31
CA ALA A 372 0.26 8.97 30.52
C ALA A 372 -0.33 10.40 30.55
N GLY A 373 -1.28 10.71 29.66
CA GLY A 373 -1.97 11.99 29.62
C GLY A 373 -2.83 12.28 30.86
N GLY A 374 -3.31 11.23 31.54
CA GLY A 374 -4.01 11.34 32.83
C GLY A 374 -3.10 11.71 34.00
N SER A 375 -1.81 11.35 33.95
CA SER A 375 -0.82 11.63 35.01
C SER A 375 -0.13 12.99 34.84
N ALA A 376 0.08 13.44 33.60
CA ALA A 376 0.73 14.72 33.28
C ALA A 376 -0.14 15.97 33.53
N ALA A 377 -1.41 15.81 33.92
CA ALA A 377 -2.29 16.93 34.29
C ALA A 377 -1.88 17.63 35.60
N GLN A 378 -0.85 17.13 36.31
CA GLN A 378 -0.23 17.80 37.45
C GLN A 378 1.21 18.21 37.15
N GLY A 379 1.34 19.22 36.30
CA GLY A 379 2.43 20.18 36.37
C GLY A 379 3.65 19.90 35.50
N VAL A 380 3.78 20.63 34.39
CA VAL A 380 5.06 21.16 33.91
C VAL A 380 4.80 22.49 33.19
N GLY A 381 5.42 23.57 33.66
CA GLY A 381 5.46 24.84 32.96
C GLY A 381 6.32 24.76 31.70
N ALA A 382 5.83 25.36 30.61
CA ALA A 382 6.54 25.45 29.35
C ALA A 382 7.86 26.22 29.52
N GLN A 383 8.99 25.54 29.35
CA GLN A 383 10.27 26.20 29.12
C GLN A 383 10.53 26.26 27.61
N THR A 384 10.50 27.47 27.10
CA THR A 384 10.88 27.86 25.74
C THR A 384 12.40 28.01 25.68
N HIS A 385 13.12 26.95 25.31
CA HIS A 385 14.53 27.08 24.93
C HIS A 385 14.79 26.28 23.66
N GLY A 386 15.20 27.00 22.60
CA GLY A 386 15.62 26.44 21.31
C GLY A 386 14.93 27.03 20.07
N LEU A 387 14.28 28.20 20.16
CA LEU A 387 13.49 28.76 19.05
C LEU A 387 14.30 29.57 18.02
N ASP A 388 15.58 29.88 18.27
CA ASP A 388 16.35 30.80 17.42
C ASP A 388 17.26 30.12 16.38
N ASP A 389 17.43 28.79 16.41
CA ASP A 389 18.31 28.07 15.45
C ASP A 389 17.55 27.37 14.29
N MET A 390 16.22 27.43 14.26
CA MET A 390 15.39 26.84 13.18
C MET A 390 14.80 27.87 12.21
N GLU A 391 15.07 29.17 12.38
CA GLU A 391 14.60 30.22 11.47
C GLU A 391 15.35 30.26 10.12
N ALA A 392 16.46 29.53 9.96
CA ALA A 392 17.34 29.67 8.79
C ALA A 392 17.25 28.55 7.74
N GLU A 393 16.52 27.46 7.97
CA GLU A 393 16.43 26.37 6.99
C GLU A 393 14.98 26.02 6.68
N ILE A 394 14.66 26.09 5.38
CA ILE A 394 13.50 25.50 4.69
C ILE A 394 12.39 26.50 4.35
N GLY A 395 12.67 27.34 3.35
CA GLY A 395 11.66 27.83 2.39
C GLY A 395 11.16 26.70 1.50
N PHE A 396 10.56 25.65 2.09
CA PHE A 396 9.87 24.61 1.36
C PHE A 396 8.38 24.89 1.39
N ASP A 397 7.79 25.01 0.20
CA ASP A 397 6.34 25.18 0.04
C ASP A 397 5.63 23.90 0.51
N LEU A 398 5.17 23.90 1.76
CA LEU A 398 4.37 22.83 2.36
C LEU A 398 3.19 22.43 1.47
N MET A 399 2.56 23.41 0.82
CA MET A 399 1.42 23.20 -0.07
C MET A 399 1.83 22.59 -1.41
N GLY A 400 3.11 22.65 -1.77
CA GLY A 400 3.65 21.99 -2.95
C GLY A 400 3.51 20.46 -2.92
N PHE A 401 3.36 19.83 -1.75
CA PHE A 401 3.04 18.40 -1.66
C PHE A 401 1.54 18.09 -1.79
N PHE A 402 0.69 19.10 -1.63
CA PHE A 402 -0.73 18.93 -1.41
C PHE A 402 -1.59 19.86 -2.28
N PRO A 403 -1.42 19.85 -3.63
CA PRO A 403 -2.13 20.79 -4.51
C PRO A 403 -3.65 20.62 -4.50
N TYR A 404 -4.16 19.51 -3.95
CA TYR A 404 -5.58 19.17 -3.84
C TYR A 404 -6.18 19.42 -2.45
N VAL A 405 -5.39 19.86 -1.46
CA VAL A 405 -5.84 20.03 -0.08
C VAL A 405 -6.41 21.43 0.15
N THR A 406 -7.51 21.50 0.89
CA THR A 406 -8.09 22.78 1.34
C THR A 406 -8.46 22.73 2.82
N SER A 407 -8.86 23.86 3.40
CA SER A 407 -9.39 23.92 4.76
C SER A 407 -10.67 23.09 4.97
N LYS A 408 -11.33 22.64 3.90
CA LYS A 408 -12.50 21.76 3.95
C LYS A 408 -12.15 20.28 3.93
N THR A 409 -10.90 19.90 3.63
CA THR A 409 -10.49 18.50 3.53
C THR A 409 -10.73 17.74 4.84
N SER A 410 -10.42 18.37 5.98
CA SER A 410 -10.74 17.84 7.32
C SER A 410 -10.58 18.93 8.39
N PRO A 411 -11.18 18.75 9.59
CA PRO A 411 -10.95 19.64 10.72
C PRO A 411 -9.47 19.76 11.11
N LEU A 412 -8.69 18.68 11.00
CA LEU A 412 -7.26 18.68 11.31
C LEU A 412 -6.50 19.56 10.32
N VAL A 413 -6.74 19.39 9.02
CA VAL A 413 -6.13 20.20 7.96
C VAL A 413 -6.47 21.68 8.16
N ARG A 414 -7.73 22.01 8.48
CA ARG A 414 -8.15 23.39 8.76
C ARG A 414 -7.36 24.03 9.90
N ILE A 415 -7.11 23.28 10.98
CA ILE A 415 -6.32 23.76 12.12
C ILE A 415 -4.88 24.02 11.67
N MET A 416 -4.30 23.10 10.90
CA MET A 416 -2.92 23.22 10.42
C MET A 416 -2.72 24.35 9.41
N LEU A 417 -3.70 24.64 8.54
CA LEU A 417 -3.63 25.74 7.59
C LEU A 417 -3.91 27.11 8.23
N GLY A 418 -4.58 27.14 9.38
CA GLY A 418 -4.90 28.36 10.11
C GLY A 418 -3.92 28.72 11.23
N ALA A 419 -2.95 27.85 11.54
CA ALA A 419 -1.96 28.04 12.59
C ALA A 419 -0.56 28.18 11.99
N ASP A 420 0.33 28.91 12.67
CA ASP A 420 1.75 28.94 12.30
C ASP A 420 2.38 27.56 12.58
N PRO A 421 2.85 26.80 11.57
CA PRO A 421 3.33 25.43 11.72
C PRO A 421 4.42 25.27 12.78
N ILE A 422 5.23 26.31 13.01
CA ILE A 422 6.33 26.34 13.97
C ILE A 422 5.79 26.28 15.40
N THR A 423 4.68 26.97 15.68
CA THR A 423 4.07 27.04 17.01
C THR A 423 3.38 25.74 17.42
N LEU A 424 2.94 24.94 16.44
CA LEU A 424 2.12 23.75 16.68
C LEU A 424 2.92 22.53 17.16
N PHE A 425 4.23 22.51 16.89
CA PHE A 425 5.10 21.34 17.10
C PHE A 425 6.38 21.65 17.91
N ALA A 426 6.39 22.73 18.71
CA ALA A 426 7.52 23.09 19.56
C ALA A 426 7.87 21.96 20.57
N ALA A 427 9.18 21.68 20.69
CA ALA A 427 9.74 20.45 21.24
C ALA A 427 9.36 20.15 22.70
N THR A 428 8.89 18.92 22.94
CA THR A 428 8.79 18.33 24.29
C THR A 428 9.29 16.89 24.28
N LYS A 429 10.07 16.54 25.32
CA LYS A 429 10.76 15.25 25.48
C LYS A 429 9.80 14.15 25.96
N TRP A 430 10.07 12.90 25.59
CA TRP A 430 9.23 11.72 25.87
C TRP A 430 10.05 10.49 26.32
N PRO A 431 9.51 9.57 27.18
CA PRO A 431 10.19 8.37 27.67
C PRO A 431 9.97 7.05 26.89
N GLU A 432 10.91 6.13 27.10
CA GLU A 432 11.38 5.02 26.28
C GLU A 432 10.38 3.88 25.95
N ASP A 433 10.72 3.18 24.85
CA ASP A 433 10.39 1.78 24.53
C ASP A 433 9.24 1.44 23.53
N LEU A 434 9.51 1.62 22.23
CA LEU A 434 8.69 1.05 21.13
C LEU A 434 9.54 0.60 19.92
N MET A 435 10.72 1.21 19.73
CA MET A 435 11.59 0.92 18.58
C MET A 435 12.17 -0.51 18.57
N ALA A 436 12.28 -1.16 19.74
CA ALA A 436 12.66 -2.57 19.83
C ALA A 436 11.65 -3.52 19.16
N GLN A 437 10.37 -3.12 19.03
CA GLN A 437 9.34 -3.91 18.33
C GLN A 437 9.19 -3.51 16.84
N MET A 438 9.67 -2.33 16.46
CA MET A 438 9.65 -1.88 15.06
C MET A 438 10.93 -2.26 14.29
N GLN A 439 12.06 -2.48 14.96
CA GLN A 439 13.28 -3.02 14.32
C GLN A 439 13.08 -4.45 13.79
N GLU A 440 12.28 -5.27 14.46
CA GLU A 440 11.90 -6.62 13.99
C GLU A 440 11.06 -6.59 12.69
N PHE A 441 10.40 -5.46 12.39
CA PHE A 441 9.52 -5.30 11.23
C PHE A 441 10.12 -4.45 10.10
N PHE A 442 11.17 -3.65 10.37
CA PHE A 442 11.69 -2.61 9.45
C PHE A 442 13.23 -2.61 9.25
N GLY A 443 14.01 -3.48 9.90
CA GLY A 443 15.47 -3.53 9.75
C GLY A 443 15.99 -4.39 8.58
N PRO A 444 17.16 -4.09 7.99
CA PRO A 444 17.93 -5.08 7.25
C PRO A 444 18.36 -6.20 8.21
N LEU A 445 18.44 -7.43 7.70
CA LEU A 445 19.03 -8.56 8.42
C LEU A 445 20.50 -8.22 8.72
N GLU A 446 20.78 -7.69 9.91
CA GLU A 446 22.15 -7.66 10.42
C GLU A 446 22.52 -9.01 11.02
N GLU A 447 23.80 -9.28 10.89
CA GLU A 447 24.42 -10.58 10.86
C GLU A 447 24.18 -11.35 12.16
N ALA A 448 23.79 -12.61 12.02
CA ALA A 448 23.89 -13.54 13.13
C ALA A 448 25.36 -13.61 13.54
N ASP A 449 25.67 -13.12 14.74
CA ASP A 449 26.92 -13.34 15.45
C ASP A 449 27.18 -14.86 15.53
N PHE A 450 27.90 -15.38 14.55
CA PHE A 450 28.58 -16.66 14.64
C PHE A 450 29.86 -16.47 15.46
N SER A 451 29.72 -16.13 16.74
CA SER A 451 30.80 -16.25 17.71
C SER A 451 30.31 -17.05 18.90
N GLY A 452 30.38 -18.38 18.80
CA GLY A 452 29.92 -19.22 19.90
C GLY A 452 30.01 -20.73 19.75
N SER A 453 30.92 -21.31 18.97
CA SER A 453 31.51 -22.61 19.34
C SER A 453 32.70 -22.97 18.47
N SER A 454 33.87 -23.00 19.11
CA SER A 454 35.04 -23.74 18.69
C SER A 454 34.67 -25.16 18.23
N GLY A 455 35.20 -25.55 17.07
CA GLY A 455 35.02 -26.87 16.48
C GLY A 455 35.69 -26.95 15.13
N ALA A 456 37.02 -26.91 15.13
CA ALA A 456 37.86 -27.15 13.96
C ALA A 456 37.50 -28.46 13.25
N VAL A 457 37.23 -28.42 11.94
CA VAL A 457 37.75 -29.35 10.92
C VAL A 457 37.65 -28.63 9.56
N GLY A 458 38.79 -28.45 8.90
CA GLY A 458 38.85 -27.86 7.56
C GLY A 458 38.59 -28.86 6.43
N ALA A 459 38.34 -28.34 5.23
CA ALA A 459 39.01 -28.79 4.00
C ALA A 459 38.57 -27.91 2.81
N ARG A 460 39.59 -27.58 2.01
CA ARG A 460 39.57 -27.00 0.66
C ARG A 460 38.51 -27.65 -0.26
N PHE A 461 37.79 -26.85 -1.04
CA PHE A 461 38.02 -26.60 -2.47
C PHE A 461 37.16 -25.43 -2.95
#